data_AF-A0A2V7YXF1-F1
#
_entry.id   AF-A0A2V7YXF1-F1
#
_cell.length_a   1.000
_cell.length_b   1.000
_cell.length_c   1.000
_cell.angle_alpha   90.00
_cell.angle_beta   90.00
_cell.angle_gamma   90.00
#
_symmetry.space_group_name_H-M   'P 1'
#
loop_
_entity.id
_entity.type
_entity.pdbx_description
1 polymer ?
#
loop_
_entity_poly.entity_id
_entity_poly.type
_entity_poly.pdbx_seq_one_letter_code
_entity_poly.pdbx_strand_id
1 'polypeptide(L)' 'MGESPSVRFLGLLRVLLRHGVDFFVVGGVAAQLEGAPILTFDLDILYDKAPENLDRLLAALRELKAR' A
#
# COMPACT_ATOMS: atom_id res chain seq x y z
N MET A 1 1.25 21.32 19.21
CA MET A 1 0.28 20.42 18.55
C MET A 1 1.05 19.76 17.42
N GLY A 2 1.58 18.55 17.67
CA GLY A 2 2.46 17.88 16.70
C GLY A 2 1.68 17.59 15.42
N GLU A 3 2.31 17.81 14.27
CA GLU A 3 1.73 17.45 12.98
C GLU A 3 1.29 15.99 13.05
N SER A 4 -0.01 15.74 12.84
CA SER A 4 -0.50 14.38 12.69
C SER A 4 0.20 13.78 11.46
N PRO A 5 0.76 12.55 11.53
CA PRO A 5 1.35 11.93 10.36
C PRO A 5 0.29 11.89 9.26
N SER A 6 0.43 12.73 8.25
CA SER A 6 -0.49 12.70 7.12
C SER A 6 -0.32 11.34 6.44
N VAL A 7 -1.35 10.49 6.54
CA VAL A 7 -1.33 9.19 5.88
C VAL A 7 -1.53 9.42 4.38
N ARG A 8 -0.51 9.11 3.60
CA ARG A 8 -0.44 9.43 2.17
C ARG A 8 -0.59 8.17 1.32
N PHE A 9 -1.76 7.53 1.36
CA PHE A 9 -2.05 6.28 0.62
C PHE A 9 -1.70 6.38 -0.87
N LEU A 10 -2.06 7.49 -1.52
CA LEU A 10 -1.73 7.72 -2.93
C LEU A 10 -0.23 7.67 -3.21
N GLY A 11 0.61 8.07 -2.25
CA GLY A 11 2.06 7.99 -2.37
C GLY A 11 2.54 6.54 -2.39
N LEU A 12 2.03 5.73 -1.46
CA LEU A 12 2.36 4.30 -1.34
C LEU A 12 1.93 3.55 -2.61
N LEU A 13 0.69 3.73 -3.04
CA LEU A 13 0.13 3.07 -4.22
C LEU A 13 0.90 3.44 -5.50
N ARG A 14 1.30 4.71 -5.67
CA ARG A 14 2.13 5.13 -6.82
C ARG A 14 3.49 4.44 -6.87
N VAL A 15 4.11 4.17 -5.72
CA VAL A 15 5.39 3.46 -5.68
C VAL A 15 5.18 2.02 -6.10
N LEU A 16 4.19 1.32 -5.53
CA LEU A 16 3.86 -0.06 -5.91
C LEU A 16 3.56 -0.19 -7.41
N LEU A 17 2.72 0.70 -7.95
CA LEU A 17 2.38 0.71 -9.37
C LEU A 17 3.59 0.99 -10.28
N ARG A 18 4.49 1.91 -9.88
CA ARG A 18 5.69 2.23 -10.68
C ARG A 18 6.67 1.07 -10.74
N HIS A 19 6.78 0.27 -9.68
CA HIS A 19 7.59 -0.96 -9.67
C HIS A 19 6.88 -2.14 -10.36
N GLY A 20 5.63 -1.97 -10.81
CA GLY A 20 4.87 -3.02 -11.49
C GLY A 20 4.47 -4.17 -10.56
N VAL A 21 4.28 -3.89 -9.27
CA VAL A 21 3.77 -4.87 -8.31
C VAL A 21 2.33 -5.21 -8.68
N ASP A 22 2.03 -6.51 -8.76
CA ASP A 22 0.69 -7.04 -8.86
C ASP A 22 0.12 -7.25 -7.46
N PHE A 23 -0.95 -6.52 -7.14
CA PHE A 23 -1.56 -6.52 -5.82
C PHE A 23 -3.02 -6.08 -5.85
N PHE A 24 -3.76 -6.47 -4.81
CA PHE A 24 -5.08 -5.98 -4.48
C PHE A 24 -5.02 -5.15 -3.20
N VAL A 25 -5.74 -4.03 -3.16
CA VAL A 25 -6.00 -3.31 -1.91
C VAL A 25 -7.06 -4.08 -1.13
N VAL A 26 -6.80 -4.33 0.15
CA VAL A 26 -7.72 -5.04 1.04
C VAL A 26 -7.90 -4.25 2.35
N GLY A 27 -8.68 -4.79 3.29
CA GLY A 27 -8.83 -4.20 4.62
C GLY A 27 -9.62 -2.89 4.62
N GLY A 28 -9.28 -2.01 5.57
CA GLY A 28 -10.06 -0.80 5.85
C GLY A 28 -10.13 0.18 4.68
N VAL A 29 -9.04 0.33 3.91
CA VAL A 29 -9.03 1.20 2.72
C VAL A 29 -9.95 0.66 1.64
N ALA A 30 -9.95 -0.66 1.38
CA ALA A 30 -10.87 -1.27 0.43
C ALA A 30 -12.33 -1.07 0.85
N ALA A 31 -12.63 -1.26 2.14
CA ALA A 31 -13.98 -1.04 2.67
C ALA A 31 -14.42 0.44 2.56
N GLN A 32 -13.52 1.40 2.83
CA GLN A 32 -13.80 2.82 2.64
C GLN A 32 -14.11 3.17 1.18
N LEU A 33 -13.36 2.59 0.23
CA LEU A 33 -13.60 2.80 -1.21
C LEU A 33 -14.99 2.29 -1.64
N GLU A 34 -15.50 1.25 -0.96
CA GLU A 34 -16.87 0.72 -1.13
C GLU A 34 -17.92 1.43 -0.25
N GLY A 35 -17.57 2.55 0.41
CA GLY A 35 -18.50 3.39 1.16
C GLY A 35 -18.72 3.01 2.61
N ALA A 36 -17.95 2.07 3.17
CA ALA A 36 -18.05 1.72 4.59
C ALA A 36 -17.52 2.86 5.50
N PRO A 37 -18.22 3.21 6.59
CA PRO A 37 -17.81 4.29 7.50
C PRO A 37 -16.77 3.82 8.53
N ILE A 38 -15.63 3.31 8.05
CA ILE A 38 -14.55 2.77 8.88
C ILE A 38 -13.39 3.76 8.90
N LEU A 39 -12.74 3.93 10.04
CA LEU A 39 -11.49 4.70 10.16
C LEU A 39 -10.29 3.76 10.08
N THR A 40 -9.36 4.01 9.16
CA THR A 40 -8.06 3.34 9.14
C THR A 40 -6.93 4.32 8.84
N PHE A 41 -5.73 3.97 9.27
CA PHE A 41 -4.49 4.73 9.09
C PHE A 41 -3.37 3.89 8.45
N ASP A 42 -3.68 2.65 8.05
CA ASP A 42 -2.79 1.74 7.35
C ASP A 42 -3.31 1.41 5.94
N LEU A 43 -2.43 0.82 5.13
CA LEU A 43 -2.75 0.31 3.80
C LEU A 43 -2.36 -1.17 3.76
N ASP A 44 -3.38 -2.02 3.70
CA ASP A 44 -3.20 -3.46 3.51
C ASP A 44 -3.27 -3.83 2.03
N ILE A 45 -2.36 -4.69 1.60
CA ILE A 45 -2.37 -5.27 0.26
C ILE A 45 -2.22 -6.79 0.32
N LEU A 46 -2.85 -7.48 -0.63
CA LEU A 46 -2.52 -8.86 -0.99
C LEU A 46 -1.75 -8.84 -2.30
N TYR A 47 -0.72 -9.68 -2.43
CA TYR A 47 0.12 -9.77 -3.61
C TYR A 47 0.33 -11.23 -4.01
N ASP A 48 0.55 -11.48 -5.31
CA ASP A 48 0.93 -12.79 -5.80
C ASP A 48 2.39 -13.12 -5.40
N LYS A 49 2.64 -14.36 -4.99
CA LYS A 49 3.95 -14.84 -4.52
C LYS A 49 4.85 -15.37 -5.65
N ALA A 50 4.46 -15.19 -6.91
CA ALA A 50 5.38 -15.43 -8.02
C ALA A 50 6.72 -14.71 -7.78
N PRO A 51 7.87 -15.37 -8.02
CA PRO A 51 9.19 -14.80 -7.74
C PRO A 51 9.37 -13.41 -8.33
N GLU A 52 8.90 -13.18 -9.56
CA GLU A 52 9.01 -11.90 -10.26
C GLU A 52 8.23 -10.79 -9.57
N ASN A 53 7.05 -11.09 -9.00
CA ASN A 53 6.26 -10.10 -8.28
C ASN A 53 6.86 -9.81 -6.90
N LEU A 54 7.42 -10.83 -6.25
CA LEU A 54 8.13 -10.67 -4.98
C LEU A 54 9.35 -9.76 -5.14
N ASP A 55 10.12 -9.91 -6.23
CA ASP A 55 11.26 -9.03 -6.52
C ASP A 55 10.83 -7.57 -6.72
N ARG A 56 9.74 -7.33 -7.44
CA ARG A 56 9.14 -5.98 -7.62
C ARG A 56 8.67 -5.40 -6.29
N LEU A 57 8.01 -6.21 -5.46
CA LEU A 57 7.56 -5.80 -4.14
C LEU A 57 8.74 -5.41 -3.25
N LEU A 58 9.80 -6.22 -3.20
CA LEU A 58 11.00 -5.93 -2.43
C LEU A 58 11.70 -4.65 -2.93
N ALA A 59 11.74 -4.41 -4.24
CA ALA A 59 12.28 -3.17 -4.81
C ALA A 59 11.46 -1.94 -4.38
N ALA A 60 10.12 -2.03 -4.44
CA ALA A 60 9.22 -0.98 -3.98
C ALA A 60 9.38 -0.69 -2.49
N LEU A 61 9.43 -1.73 -1.65
CA LEU A 61 9.60 -1.61 -0.20
C LEU A 61 10.95 -0.98 0.17
N ARG A 62 12.03 -1.30 -0.55
CA ARG A 62 13.34 -0.65 -0.38
C ARG A 62 13.28 0.84 -0.71
N GLU A 63 12.59 1.23 -1.78
CA GLU A 63 12.40 2.66 -2.12
C GLU A 63 11.61 3.39 -1.03
N LEU A 64 10.55 2.75 -0.52
CA LEU A 64 9.76 3.24 0.61
C LEU A 64 10.53 3.28 1.93
N LYS A 65 11.75 2.72 1.97
CA LYS A 65 12.58 2.56 3.19
C LYS A 65 11.83 1.77 4.28
N ALA A 66 10.98 0.82 3.88
CA ALA A 66 10.37 -0.13 4.79
C ALA A 66 11.47 -0.98 5.44
N ARG A 67 11.34 -1.25 6.74
CA ARG A 67 12.31 -1.99 7.56
C ARG A 67 11.68 -3.23 8.14
#